data_AF-A0A951K8K4-F1
#
_entry.id   AF-A0A951K8K4-F1
#
_cell.length_a   1.000
_cell.length_b   1.000
_cell.length_c   1.000
_cell.angle_alpha   90.00
_cell.angle_beta   90.00
_cell.angle_gamma   90.00
#
_symmetry.space_group_name_H-M   'P 1'
#
loop_
_entity.id
_entity.type
_entity.pdbx_description
1 polymer ?
#
loop_
_entity_poly.entity_id
_entity_poly.type
_entity_poly.pdbx_seq_one_letter_code
_entity_poly.pdbx_strand_id
1 'polypeptide(L)'
;MTETAEGGSPPPPGDGRTDAPRPEGETTSWVRRGLVIAATVAIGVYVSLPTLVVIAALIFMIFMHELGHYITAKAAGMKVTEFFIGFGPRLWSFRRGETEYGFKAIPAGAYVRIIGMSNLEEIDPAEEDRTYRQKSYWRRMSVALAGSTMHFLMAIALAFTVLSVVGT
;
A
#
# COMPACT_ATOMS: atom_id res chain seq x y z
N MET A 1 77.53 37.78 -45.36
CA MET A 1 76.62 37.30 -44.30
C MET A 1 75.39 36.75 -45.03
N THR A 2 75.31 35.43 -45.23
CA THR A 2 74.46 34.49 -44.45
C THR A 2 72.98 34.92 -44.52
N GLU A 3 72.04 34.16 -45.09
CA GLU A 3 71.50 32.83 -44.75
C GLU A 3 70.58 32.38 -45.92
N THR A 4 70.77 31.19 -46.50
CA THR A 4 70.01 29.92 -46.30
C THR A 4 68.54 29.90 -46.75
N ALA A 5 68.29 28.90 -47.59
CA ALA A 5 67.02 28.43 -48.11
C ALA A 5 66.07 27.90 -47.04
N GLU A 6 64.77 27.89 -47.32
CA GLU A 6 63.93 26.71 -47.11
C GLU A 6 62.80 26.68 -48.15
N GLY A 7 62.68 25.54 -48.82
CA GLY A 7 61.62 25.25 -49.76
C GLY A 7 60.36 24.82 -49.03
N GLY A 8 59.23 25.47 -49.36
CA GLY A 8 57.91 24.91 -49.12
C GLY A 8 57.41 24.26 -50.40
N SER A 9 57.28 22.93 -50.42
CA SER A 9 56.47 22.28 -51.46
C SER A 9 55.02 22.75 -51.33
N PRO A 10 54.31 23.00 -52.45
CA PRO A 10 52.91 23.36 -52.40
C PRO A 10 52.10 22.22 -51.76
N PRO A 11 51.10 22.54 -50.92
CA PRO A 11 50.23 21.54 -50.31
C PRO A 11 49.50 20.75 -51.41
N PRO A 12 49.28 19.44 -51.23
CA PRO A 12 48.54 18.64 -52.21
C PRO A 12 47.12 19.19 -52.36
N PRO A 13 46.54 19.12 -53.57
CA PRO A 13 45.17 19.56 -53.82
C PRO A 13 44.23 18.73 -52.93
N GLY A 14 43.48 19.43 -52.06
CA GLY A 14 42.48 18.80 -51.21
C GLY A 14 41.52 18.00 -52.06
N ASP A 15 41.31 16.73 -51.71
CA ASP A 15 40.31 15.92 -52.39
C ASP A 15 38.95 16.61 -52.21
N GLY A 16 38.26 16.84 -53.32
CA GLY A 16 36.97 17.52 -53.35
C GLY A 16 35.83 16.64 -52.85
N ARG A 17 36.08 15.71 -51.91
CA ARG A 17 35.03 14.93 -51.28
C ARG A 17 34.38 15.83 -50.25
N THR A 18 33.33 16.50 -50.69
CA THR A 18 32.34 17.08 -49.77
C THR A 18 31.82 15.92 -48.93
N ASP A 19 32.30 15.81 -47.70
CA ASP A 19 31.74 14.94 -46.69
C ASP A 19 30.29 15.38 -46.45
N ALA A 20 29.36 14.81 -47.20
CA ALA A 20 27.95 15.01 -46.97
C ALA A 20 27.66 14.62 -45.50
N PRO A 21 26.97 15.46 -44.71
CA PRO A 21 26.67 15.12 -43.33
C PRO A 21 25.82 13.84 -43.33
N ARG A 22 26.41 12.76 -42.83
CA ARG A 22 25.79 11.45 -42.75
C ARG A 22 24.55 11.56 -41.84
N PRO A 23 23.32 11.24 -42.28
CA PRO A 23 22.10 11.37 -41.47
C PRO A 23 21.99 10.27 -40.38
N GLU A 24 23.11 9.76 -39.88
CA GLU A 24 23.17 8.57 -39.03
C GLU A 24 23.02 8.85 -37.52
N GLY A 25 22.89 10.12 -37.12
CA GLY A 25 22.87 10.52 -35.70
C GLY A 25 21.51 10.81 -35.08
N GLU A 26 20.47 11.10 -35.87
CA GLU A 26 19.23 11.67 -35.32
C GLU A 26 18.24 10.61 -34.86
N THR A 27 18.03 9.54 -35.64
CA THR A 27 17.14 8.42 -35.29
C THR A 27 17.63 7.67 -34.05
N THR A 28 18.95 7.44 -33.97
CA THR A 28 19.61 6.82 -32.81
C THR A 28 19.41 7.63 -31.52
N SER A 29 19.36 8.96 -31.62
CA SER A 29 19.14 9.85 -30.47
C SER A 29 17.71 9.75 -29.92
N TRP A 30 16.69 9.76 -30.78
CA TRP A 30 15.29 9.63 -30.37
C TRP A 30 14.95 8.24 -29.83
N VAL A 31 15.47 7.19 -30.47
CA VAL A 31 15.31 5.80 -29.98
C VAL A 31 15.99 5.64 -28.62
N ARG A 32 17.24 6.12 -28.47
CA ARG A 32 17.95 6.07 -27.18
C ARG A 32 17.22 6.83 -26.08
N ARG A 33 16.71 8.03 -26.37
CA ARG A 33 15.90 8.82 -25.41
C ARG A 33 14.62 8.10 -25.02
N GLY A 34 13.90 7.54 -26.00
CA GLY A 34 12.70 6.73 -25.76
C GLY A 34 12.98 5.52 -24.87
N LEU A 35 14.08 4.80 -25.13
CA LEU A 35 14.51 3.67 -24.30
C LEU A 35 14.88 4.08 -22.88
N VAL A 36 15.59 5.20 -22.70
CA VAL A 36 15.96 5.71 -21.37
C VAL A 36 14.71 6.11 -20.58
N ILE A 37 13.75 6.79 -21.20
CA ILE A 37 12.47 7.14 -20.54
C ILE A 37 11.68 5.87 -20.19
N ALA A 38 11.53 4.94 -21.12
CA ALA A 38 10.82 3.68 -20.88
C ALA A 38 11.48 2.86 -19.75
N ALA A 39 12.81 2.76 -19.75
CA ALA A 39 13.56 2.11 -18.68
C ALA A 39 13.38 2.82 -17.34
N THR A 40 13.41 4.16 -17.31
CA THR A 40 13.23 4.95 -16.08
C THR A 40 11.83 4.75 -15.50
N VAL A 41 10.80 4.76 -16.35
CA VAL A 41 9.41 4.50 -15.94
C VAL A 41 9.24 3.06 -15.47
N ALA A 42 9.77 2.08 -16.21
CA ALA A 42 9.69 0.68 -15.83
C ALA A 42 10.40 0.40 -14.49
N ILE A 43 11.58 0.98 -14.28
CA ILE A 43 12.31 0.91 -13.00
C ILE A 43 11.48 1.56 -11.89
N GLY A 44 10.91 2.75 -12.13
CA GLY A 44 10.04 3.42 -11.15
C GLY A 44 8.81 2.58 -10.77
N VAL A 45 8.15 1.95 -11.73
CA VAL A 45 7.01 1.03 -11.51
C VAL A 45 7.46 -0.21 -10.74
N TYR A 46 8.56 -0.84 -11.15
CA TYR A 46 9.09 -2.03 -10.48
C TYR A 46 9.50 -1.76 -9.03
N VAL A 47 10.12 -0.61 -8.76
CA VAL A 47 10.52 -0.21 -7.40
C VAL A 47 9.31 0.14 -6.53
N SER A 48 8.24 0.71 -7.12
CA SER A 48 7.03 1.09 -6.38
C SER A 48 6.03 -0.05 -6.17
N LEU A 49 6.05 -1.10 -7.00
CA LEU A 49 5.18 -2.27 -6.89
C LEU A 49 5.25 -2.95 -5.51
N PRO A 50 6.43 -3.30 -4.97
CA PRO A 50 6.55 -3.84 -3.61
C PRO A 50 5.99 -2.90 -2.54
N THR A 51 6.15 -1.59 -2.70
CA THR A 51 5.58 -0.60 -1.78
C THR A 51 4.06 -0.67 -1.75
N LEU A 52 3.41 -0.75 -2.91
CA LEU A 52 1.95 -0.91 -2.99
C LEU A 52 1.48 -2.21 -2.33
N VAL A 53 2.22 -3.30 -2.53
CA VAL A 53 1.94 -4.59 -1.86
C VAL A 53 2.04 -4.45 -0.34
N VAL A 54 3.08 -3.78 0.17
CA VAL A 54 3.24 -3.53 1.61
C VAL A 54 2.09 -2.69 2.14
N ILE A 55 1.71 -1.61 1.45
CA ILE A 55 0.57 -0.76 1.86
C ILE A 55 -0.73 -1.59 1.91
N ALA A 56 -1.00 -2.39 0.88
CA ALA A 56 -2.17 -3.25 0.84
C ALA A 56 -2.15 -4.30 1.97
N ALA A 57 -0.99 -4.90 2.24
CA ALA A 57 -0.81 -5.85 3.33
C ALA A 57 -1.05 -5.20 4.71
N LEU A 58 -0.58 -3.97 4.93
CA LEU A 58 -0.84 -3.22 6.16
C LEU A 58 -2.33 -2.92 6.35
N ILE A 59 -3.01 -2.44 5.30
CA ILE A 59 -4.45 -2.20 5.33
C ILE A 59 -5.20 -3.50 5.65
N PHE A 60 -4.84 -4.60 5.00
CA PHE A 60 -5.43 -5.91 5.25
C PHE A 60 -5.18 -6.40 6.68
N MET A 61 -3.98 -6.19 7.22
CA MET A 61 -3.61 -6.60 8.57
C MET A 61 -4.40 -5.83 9.64
N ILE A 62 -4.58 -4.52 9.45
CA ILE A 62 -5.44 -3.69 10.32
C ILE A 62 -6.90 -4.13 10.20
N PHE A 63 -7.39 -4.38 8.99
CA PHE A 63 -8.75 -4.89 8.78
C PHE A 63 -8.99 -6.22 9.51
N MET A 64 -8.05 -7.16 9.42
CA MET A 64 -8.11 -8.43 10.14
C MET A 64 -8.06 -8.23 11.66
N HIS A 65 -7.22 -7.34 12.17
CA HIS A 65 -7.17 -7.00 13.60
C HIS A 65 -8.55 -6.56 14.12
N GLU A 66 -9.16 -5.60 13.45
CA GLU A 66 -10.50 -5.10 13.79
C GLU A 66 -11.58 -6.18 13.60
N LEU A 67 -11.44 -7.04 12.59
CA LEU A 67 -12.34 -8.19 12.41
C LEU A 67 -12.29 -9.15 13.61
N GLY A 68 -11.11 -9.35 14.22
CA GLY A 68 -10.97 -10.13 15.45
C GLY A 68 -11.81 -9.54 16.60
N HIS A 69 -11.67 -8.24 16.86
CA HIS A 69 -12.48 -7.54 17.85
C HIS A 69 -13.98 -7.64 17.55
N TYR A 70 -14.37 -7.42 16.29
CA TYR A 70 -15.75 -7.51 15.83
C TYR A 70 -16.38 -8.88 16.10
N ILE A 71 -15.73 -9.95 15.63
CA ILE A 71 -16.24 -11.32 15.78
C ILE A 71 -16.38 -11.68 17.26
N THR A 72 -15.35 -11.42 18.06
CA THR A 72 -15.38 -11.75 19.48
C THR A 72 -16.41 -10.92 20.25
N ALA A 73 -16.60 -9.64 19.91
CA ALA A 73 -17.62 -8.81 20.53
C ALA A 73 -19.04 -9.33 20.25
N LYS A 74 -19.33 -9.67 18.99
CA LYS A 74 -20.61 -10.26 18.59
C LYS A 74 -20.84 -11.61 19.26
N ALA A 75 -19.81 -12.46 19.34
CA ALA A 75 -19.88 -13.75 20.03
C ALA A 75 -20.08 -13.60 21.55
N ALA A 76 -19.54 -12.54 22.16
CA ALA A 76 -19.75 -12.21 23.57
C ALA A 76 -21.14 -11.59 23.85
N GLY A 77 -21.98 -11.43 22.83
CA GLY A 77 -23.31 -10.82 22.92
C GLY A 77 -23.27 -9.31 23.13
N MET A 78 -22.19 -8.65 22.73
CA MET A 78 -22.10 -7.19 22.73
C MET A 78 -22.71 -6.61 21.45
N LYS A 79 -23.34 -5.44 21.54
CA LYS A 79 -23.86 -4.75 20.36
C LYS A 79 -22.76 -3.94 19.68
N VAL A 80 -22.58 -4.22 18.39
CA VAL A 80 -21.64 -3.49 17.52
C VAL A 80 -22.43 -2.67 16.52
N THR A 81 -22.21 -1.36 16.52
CA THR A 81 -23.00 -0.42 15.71
C THR A 81 -22.30 0.00 14.43
N GLU A 82 -20.96 0.00 14.40
CA GLU A 82 -20.17 0.39 13.24
C GLU A 82 -18.96 -0.52 13.04
N PHE A 83 -18.66 -0.82 11.79
CA PHE A 83 -17.42 -1.43 11.32
C PHE A 83 -16.96 -0.66 10.08
N PHE A 84 -15.90 0.14 10.20
CA PHE A 84 -15.43 0.97 9.10
C PHE A 84 -13.96 0.76 8.81
N ILE A 85 -13.62 0.78 7.53
CA ILE A 85 -12.25 0.82 7.05
C ILE A 85 -11.90 2.27 6.70
N GLY A 86 -10.82 2.77 7.30
CA GLY A 86 -10.31 4.11 7.12
C GLY A 86 -10.84 5.15 8.10
N PHE A 87 -10.40 6.39 7.89
CA PHE A 87 -10.75 7.57 8.67
C PHE A 87 -11.26 8.72 7.80
N GLY A 88 -11.83 9.75 8.45
CA GLY A 88 -12.35 10.94 7.79
C GLY A 88 -13.78 10.81 7.27
N PRO A 89 -14.15 11.52 6.19
CA PRO A 89 -15.51 11.50 5.67
C PRO A 89 -15.88 10.11 5.13
N ARG A 90 -17.12 9.70 5.40
CA ARG A 90 -17.71 8.46 4.88
C ARG A 90 -17.85 8.59 3.36
N LEU A 91 -17.22 7.70 2.61
CA LEU A 91 -17.40 7.62 1.16
C LEU A 91 -18.61 6.76 0.82
N TRP A 92 -18.75 5.63 1.50
CA TRP A 92 -19.87 4.72 1.32
C TRP A 92 -20.12 3.89 2.58
N SER A 93 -21.37 3.56 2.84
CA SER A 93 -21.75 2.59 3.86
C SER A 93 -23.06 1.89 3.52
N PHE A 94 -23.26 0.73 4.13
CA PHE A 94 -24.50 -0.01 4.13
C PHE A 94 -24.76 -0.57 5.53
N ARG A 95 -26.03 -0.64 5.94
CA ARG A 95 -26.41 -1.24 7.21
C ARG A 95 -26.87 -2.68 6.99
N ARG A 96 -26.31 -3.62 7.75
CA ARG A 96 -26.76 -5.01 7.79
C ARG A 96 -27.05 -5.39 9.24
N GLY A 97 -28.33 -5.57 9.55
CA GLY A 97 -28.79 -5.74 10.92
C GLY A 97 -28.57 -4.47 11.73
N GLU A 98 -27.90 -4.60 12.87
CA GLU A 98 -27.57 -3.49 13.78
C GLU A 98 -26.24 -2.79 13.47
N THR A 99 -25.42 -3.36 12.58
CA THR A 99 -24.07 -2.86 12.28
C THR A 99 -24.05 -2.13 10.93
N GLU A 100 -23.50 -0.92 10.92
CA GLU A 100 -23.20 -0.17 9.71
C GLU A 100 -21.77 -0.49 9.26
N TYR A 101 -21.64 -0.97 8.02
CA TYR A 101 -20.37 -1.31 7.39
C TYR A 101 -20.03 -0.26 6.34
N GLY A 102 -18.77 0.11 6.19
CA GLY A 102 -18.40 1.02 5.12
C GLY A 102 -16.92 1.34 5.04
N PHE A 103 -16.60 2.28 4.16
CA PHE A 103 -15.25 2.79 3.97
C PHE A 103 -15.23 4.32 4.00
N LYS A 104 -14.13 4.86 4.54
CA LYS A 104 -13.88 6.30 4.67
C LYS A 104 -12.73 6.72 3.75
N ALA A 105 -12.62 8.03 3.51
CA ALA A 105 -11.74 8.57 2.49
C ALA A 105 -10.25 8.29 2.71
N ILE A 106 -9.81 8.19 3.96
CA ILE A 106 -8.41 7.98 4.30
C ILE A 106 -8.21 6.50 4.66
N PRO A 107 -7.52 5.68 3.85
CA PRO A 107 -7.35 4.25 4.11
C PRO A 107 -6.26 3.96 5.17
N ALA A 108 -6.09 4.85 6.16
CA ALA A 108 -5.02 4.79 7.15
C ALA A 108 -5.43 4.10 8.46
N GLY A 109 -6.36 3.15 8.44
CA GLY A 109 -6.79 2.40 9.62
C GLY A 109 -8.12 1.67 9.41
N ALA A 110 -8.70 1.15 10.48
CA ALA A 110 -10.08 0.67 10.56
C ALA A 110 -10.55 0.80 12.02
N TYR A 111 -11.86 0.70 12.28
CA TYR A 111 -12.37 0.70 13.64
C TYR A 111 -13.69 -0.06 13.77
N VAL A 112 -13.92 -0.59 14.99
CA VAL A 112 -15.17 -1.22 15.41
C VAL A 112 -15.78 -0.43 16.57
N ARG A 113 -17.04 -0.01 16.43
CA ARG A 113 -17.77 0.68 17.52
C ARG A 113 -18.65 -0.28 18.30
N ILE A 114 -18.17 -0.68 19.47
CA ILE A 114 -18.92 -1.43 20.47
C ILE A 114 -19.56 -0.45 21.45
N ILE A 115 -20.84 -0.61 21.77
CA ILE A 115 -21.53 0.31 22.69
C ILE A 115 -21.02 0.14 24.13
N GLY A 116 -20.96 1.24 24.88
CA GLY A 116 -20.62 1.26 26.30
C GLY A 116 -19.15 0.95 26.58
N MET A 117 -18.26 1.27 25.62
CA MET A 117 -16.82 1.33 25.86
C MET A 117 -16.43 2.56 26.70
N SER A 118 -17.21 3.64 26.61
CA SER A 118 -17.09 4.81 27.48
C SER A 118 -18.20 4.78 28.53
N ASN A 119 -17.87 5.08 29.79
CA ASN A 119 -18.88 5.22 30.86
C ASN A 119 -19.77 6.46 30.68
N LEU A 120 -19.37 7.41 29.83
CA LEU A 120 -20.11 8.65 29.54
C LEU A 120 -21.07 8.49 28.36
N GLU A 121 -21.03 7.36 27.66
CA GLU A 121 -21.96 7.10 26.55
C GLU A 121 -23.35 6.82 27.12
N GLU A 122 -24.30 7.68 26.79
CA GLU A 122 -25.71 7.48 27.14
C GLU A 122 -26.31 6.41 26.22
N ILE A 123 -26.79 5.34 26.84
CA ILE A 123 -27.29 4.14 26.16
C ILE A 123 -28.68 3.87 26.70
N ASP A 124 -29.59 3.48 25.80
CA ASP A 124 -30.92 3.05 26.17
C ASP A 124 -30.84 1.96 27.26
N PRO A 125 -31.57 2.08 28.39
CA PRO A 125 -31.62 1.06 29.43
C PRO A 125 -31.91 -0.35 28.91
N ALA A 126 -32.64 -0.48 27.80
CA ALA A 126 -32.94 -1.77 27.17
C ALA A 126 -31.73 -2.42 26.47
N GLU A 127 -30.68 -1.67 26.15
CA GLU A 127 -29.45 -2.16 25.50
C GLU A 127 -28.25 -2.24 26.45
N GLU A 128 -28.43 -1.79 27.70
CA GLU A 128 -27.40 -1.71 28.73
C GLU A 128 -26.74 -3.08 28.95
N ASP A 129 -27.51 -4.17 28.96
CA ASP A 129 -27.03 -5.56 29.10
C ASP A 129 -26.09 -6.01 27.97
N ARG A 130 -26.19 -5.39 26.79
CA ARG A 130 -25.37 -5.65 25.60
C ARG A 130 -24.16 -4.72 25.49
N THR A 131 -23.92 -3.88 26.49
CA THR A 131 -22.75 -3.00 26.54
C THR A 131 -21.47 -3.72 26.90
N TYR A 132 -20.35 -3.17 26.48
CA TYR A 132 -19.03 -3.65 26.88
C TYR A 132 -18.88 -3.66 28.41
N ARG A 133 -19.28 -2.57 29.09
CA ARG A 133 -19.14 -2.42 30.56
C ARG A 133 -19.96 -3.42 31.39
N GLN A 134 -21.13 -3.85 30.92
CA GLN A 134 -21.96 -4.83 31.64
C GLN A 134 -21.49 -6.29 31.45
N LYS A 135 -20.61 -6.58 30.47
CA LYS A 135 -20.13 -7.96 30.29
C LYS A 135 -19.12 -8.36 31.37
N SER A 136 -19.10 -9.66 31.66
CA SER A 136 -18.12 -10.26 32.57
C SER A 136 -16.68 -9.96 32.14
N TYR A 137 -15.78 -9.91 33.12
CA TYR A 137 -14.37 -9.59 32.91
C TYR A 137 -13.73 -10.43 31.80
N TRP A 138 -14.01 -11.74 31.76
CA TRP A 138 -13.45 -12.64 30.76
C TRP A 138 -13.92 -12.36 29.34
N ARG A 139 -15.18 -11.92 29.15
CA ARG A 139 -15.69 -11.53 27.83
C ARG A 139 -15.07 -10.23 27.34
N ARG A 140 -14.87 -9.27 28.25
CA ARG A 140 -14.14 -8.03 27.94
C ARG A 140 -12.69 -8.32 27.58
N MET A 141 -12.03 -9.15 28.38
CA MET A 141 -10.66 -9.58 28.15
C MET A 141 -10.51 -10.31 26.80
N SER A 142 -11.43 -11.21 26.46
CA SER A 142 -11.37 -11.93 25.18
C SER A 142 -11.51 -10.96 23.99
N VAL A 143 -12.39 -9.95 24.09
CA VAL A 143 -12.48 -8.91 23.05
C VAL A 143 -11.18 -8.13 22.97
N ALA A 144 -10.60 -7.70 24.08
CA ALA A 144 -9.33 -6.95 24.08
C ALA A 144 -8.16 -7.74 23.47
N LEU A 145 -8.10 -9.05 23.70
CA LEU A 145 -7.04 -9.92 23.15
C LEU A 145 -7.28 -10.32 21.69
N ALA A 146 -8.52 -10.22 21.20
CA ALA A 146 -8.90 -10.76 19.90
C ALA A 146 -8.08 -10.20 18.72
N GLY A 147 -7.76 -8.90 18.74
CA GLY A 147 -6.95 -8.26 17.70
C GLY A 147 -5.54 -8.88 17.62
N SER A 148 -4.85 -8.99 18.76
CA SER A 148 -3.53 -9.64 18.83
C SER A 148 -3.59 -11.11 18.44
N THR A 149 -4.59 -11.86 18.93
CA THR A 149 -4.81 -13.25 18.54
C THR A 149 -4.93 -13.40 17.02
N MET A 150 -5.64 -12.48 16.36
CA MET A 150 -5.78 -12.51 14.91
C MET A 150 -4.44 -12.35 14.17
N HIS A 151 -3.50 -11.55 14.70
CA HIS A 151 -2.15 -11.47 14.13
C HIS A 151 -1.38 -12.79 14.21
N PHE A 152 -1.49 -13.51 15.33
CA PHE A 152 -0.87 -14.83 15.44
C PHE A 152 -1.48 -15.83 14.43
N LEU A 153 -2.81 -15.80 14.26
CA LEU A 153 -3.49 -16.63 13.25
C LEU A 153 -3.04 -16.28 11.83
N MET A 154 -2.94 -15.00 11.50
CA MET A 154 -2.41 -14.55 10.22
C MET A 154 -0.96 -14.98 10.02
N ALA A 155 -0.11 -14.88 11.04
CA ALA A 155 1.29 -15.29 10.95
C ALA A 155 1.41 -16.79 10.65
N ILE A 156 0.60 -17.63 11.31
CA ILE A 156 0.56 -19.06 11.04
C ILE A 156 0.07 -19.34 9.60
N ALA A 157 -1.01 -18.66 9.17
CA ALA A 157 -1.55 -18.83 7.82
C ALA A 157 -0.55 -18.39 6.73
N LEU A 158 0.14 -17.27 6.94
CA LEU A 158 1.19 -16.78 6.06
C LEU A 158 2.39 -17.74 6.03
N ALA A 159 2.84 -18.21 7.19
CA ALA A 159 3.93 -19.18 7.28
C ALA A 159 3.58 -20.47 6.52
N PHE A 160 2.38 -21.02 6.73
CA PHE A 160 1.90 -22.19 6.00
C PHE A 160 1.83 -21.96 4.49
N THR A 161 1.35 -20.80 4.06
CA THR A 161 1.25 -20.43 2.63
C THR A 161 2.64 -20.35 2.00
N VAL A 162 3.59 -19.68 2.66
CA VAL A 162 4.97 -19.55 2.17
C VAL A 162 5.65 -20.92 2.11
N LEU A 163 5.52 -21.75 3.15
CA LEU A 163 6.09 -23.09 3.17
C LEU A 163 5.50 -23.99 2.07
N SER A 164 4.21 -23.86 1.77
CA SER A 164 3.56 -24.66 0.72
C SER A 164 3.96 -24.22 -0.69
N VAL A 165 4.21 -22.92 -0.92
CA VAL A 165 4.52 -22.37 -2.24
C VAL A 165 6.02 -22.40 -2.56
N VAL A 166 6.88 -22.17 -1.56
CA VAL A 166 8.35 -22.11 -1.73
C VAL A 166 9.02 -23.44 -1.34
N GLY A 167 8.41 -24.20 -0.43
CA GLY A 167 8.92 -25.51 0.01
C GLY A 167 8.44 -26.69 -0.83
N THR A 168 7.76 -26.43 -1.95
CA THR A 168 7.50 -27.41 -3.02
C THR A 168 8.49 -27.21 -4.17
#